data_AF-A0A8H6E0Z2-F1
#
_entry.id   AF-A0A8H6E0Z2-F1
#
_cell.length_a   1.000
_cell.length_b   1.000
_cell.length_c   1.000
_cell.angle_alpha   90.00
_cell.angle_beta   90.00
_cell.angle_gamma   90.00
#
_symmetry.space_group_name_H-M   'P 1'
#
loop_
_entity.id
_entity.type
_entity.pdbx_description
1 polymer ?
#
loop_
_entity_poly.entity_id
_entity_poly.type
_entity_poly.pdbx_seq_one_letter_code
_entity_poly.pdbx_strand_id
1 'polypeptide(L)'
;MAWTPHFELYGVNGSRIQDEWAVWPTCYLGIAAPGFPNYWVMNGPRASLANGTVLPCLETHIEYVIAAAKKIQSDRIRAIEVRRDITEQLGSYIDKWHEGSVWTADCRSWYKNNTKDGRPLCWVDLWEHYNFRYIDDNPWAFLGSGRTKGEMESDFEALTPYIRNADVTWDIV
;
A
#
# COMPACT_ATOMS: atom_id res chain seq x y z
N MET A 1 -15.81 -6.09 -11.86
CA MET A 1 -16.21 -6.10 -10.44
C MET A 1 -16.01 -4.70 -9.89
N ALA A 2 -16.76 -4.24 -8.88
CA ALA A 2 -16.81 -2.82 -8.54
C ALA A 2 -15.50 -2.17 -8.08
N TRP A 3 -14.57 -2.97 -7.58
CA TRP A 3 -13.29 -2.49 -7.07
C TRP A 3 -12.15 -2.59 -8.10
N THR A 4 -12.35 -3.31 -9.21
CA THR A 4 -11.33 -3.46 -10.25
C THR A 4 -11.11 -2.12 -10.95
N PRO A 5 -9.86 -1.60 -11.03
CA PRO A 5 -9.58 -0.36 -11.75
C PRO A 5 -10.02 -0.41 -13.23
N HIS A 6 -10.53 0.72 -13.73
CA HIS A 6 -10.94 0.87 -15.14
C HIS A 6 -9.77 1.00 -16.11
N PHE A 7 -8.58 1.33 -15.61
CA PHE A 7 -7.34 1.40 -16.39
C PHE A 7 -6.54 0.10 -16.24
N GLU A 8 -5.72 -0.22 -17.25
CA GLU A 8 -4.83 -1.38 -17.16
C GLU A 8 -3.78 -1.17 -16.07
N LEU A 9 -3.68 -2.13 -15.16
CA LEU A 9 -2.72 -2.09 -14.06
C LEU A 9 -1.97 -3.42 -14.01
N TYR A 10 -0.66 -3.32 -14.20
CA TYR A 10 0.26 -4.46 -14.20
C TYR A 10 1.15 -4.41 -12.96
N GLY A 11 1.24 -5.55 -12.28
CA GLY A 11 2.07 -5.78 -11.12
C GLY A 11 3.37 -6.49 -11.47
N VAL A 12 3.92 -7.20 -10.50
CA VAL A 12 5.15 -7.98 -10.65
C VAL A 12 4.95 -9.08 -11.71
N ASN A 13 5.99 -9.34 -12.51
CA ASN A 13 5.99 -10.35 -13.57
C ASN A 13 4.90 -10.17 -14.64
N GLY A 14 4.39 -8.94 -14.81
CA GLY A 14 3.34 -8.64 -15.79
C GLY A 14 1.96 -9.14 -15.40
N SER A 15 1.74 -9.54 -14.13
CA SER A 15 0.41 -9.92 -13.66
C SER A 15 -0.55 -8.74 -13.76
N ARG A 16 -1.71 -8.93 -14.36
CA ARG A 16 -2.71 -7.88 -14.57
C ARG A 16 -3.77 -7.95 -13.47
N ILE A 17 -4.07 -6.82 -12.82
CA ILE A 17 -4.99 -6.81 -11.66
C ILE A 17 -6.40 -7.27 -12.04
N GLN A 18 -6.82 -6.98 -13.27
CA GLN A 18 -8.12 -7.41 -13.79
C GLN A 18 -8.26 -8.94 -13.80
N ASP A 19 -7.16 -9.65 -14.05
CA ASP A 19 -7.16 -11.12 -14.11
C ASP A 19 -7.06 -11.72 -12.71
N GLU A 20 -6.20 -11.16 -11.85
CA GLU A 20 -6.08 -11.56 -10.43
C GLU A 20 -7.40 -11.37 -9.67
N TRP A 21 -8.17 -10.33 -9.99
CA TRP A 21 -9.44 -10.01 -9.31
C TRP A 21 -10.68 -10.49 -10.08
N ALA A 22 -10.51 -11.26 -11.16
CA ALA A 22 -11.62 -11.70 -12.00
C ALA A 22 -12.65 -12.56 -11.24
N VAL A 23 -12.15 -13.49 -10.41
CA VAL A 23 -13.00 -14.39 -9.60
C VAL A 23 -13.33 -13.75 -8.26
N TRP A 24 -12.30 -13.38 -7.51
CA TRP A 24 -12.44 -12.75 -6.20
C TRP A 24 -11.31 -11.75 -5.97
N PRO A 25 -11.61 -10.52 -5.52
CA PRO A 25 -10.59 -9.51 -5.37
C PRO A 25 -9.86 -9.73 -4.04
N THR A 26 -8.56 -9.99 -4.14
CA THR A 26 -7.71 -10.24 -2.98
C THR A 26 -7.05 -8.94 -2.56
N CYS A 27 -7.43 -8.44 -1.38
CA CYS A 27 -6.93 -7.19 -0.83
C CYS A 27 -6.70 -7.34 0.69
N TYR A 28 -5.51 -6.95 1.15
CA TYR A 28 -5.15 -6.94 2.55
C TYR A 28 -5.73 -5.70 3.21
N LEU A 29 -6.58 -5.89 4.24
CA LEU A 29 -7.29 -4.84 4.96
C LEU A 29 -8.05 -3.83 4.06
N GLY A 30 -8.36 -4.22 2.83
CA GLY A 30 -8.95 -3.29 1.86
C GLY A 30 -8.02 -2.14 1.42
N ILE A 31 -6.71 -2.23 1.67
CA ILE A 31 -5.74 -1.16 1.36
C ILE A 31 -4.62 -1.56 0.41
N ALA A 32 -4.19 -2.82 0.38
CA ALA A 32 -3.05 -3.28 -0.44
C ALA A 32 -3.37 -4.55 -1.22
N ALA A 33 -2.82 -4.68 -2.43
CA ALA A 33 -3.01 -5.84 -3.30
C ALA A 33 -1.70 -6.65 -3.43
N PRO A 34 -1.68 -7.95 -3.06
CA PRO A 34 -0.50 -8.78 -3.26
C PRO A 34 -0.08 -8.88 -4.72
N GLY A 35 1.21 -8.78 -5.03
CA GLY A 35 1.72 -8.73 -6.40
C GLY A 35 1.74 -7.34 -7.04
N PHE A 36 1.20 -6.32 -6.37
CA PHE A 36 1.15 -4.93 -6.84
C PHE A 36 1.88 -4.02 -5.84
N PRO A 37 3.23 -3.97 -5.88
CA PRO A 37 4.02 -3.16 -4.96
C PRO A 37 3.73 -1.66 -5.13
N ASN A 38 3.78 -0.91 -4.02
CA ASN A 38 3.53 0.53 -3.96
C ASN A 38 2.14 0.96 -4.48
N TYR A 39 1.23 0.02 -4.74
CA TYR A 39 -0.15 0.28 -5.15
C TYR A 39 -1.07 0.18 -3.94
N TRP A 40 -1.83 1.25 -3.71
CA TRP A 40 -2.75 1.38 -2.58
C TRP A 40 -4.18 1.58 -3.08
N VAL A 41 -5.12 0.95 -2.41
CA VAL A 41 -6.56 1.01 -2.70
C VAL A 41 -7.23 1.72 -1.55
N MET A 42 -8.05 2.74 -1.86
CA MET A 42 -8.82 3.42 -0.83
C MET A 42 -10.15 2.72 -0.64
N ASN A 43 -10.39 2.18 0.55
CA ASN A 43 -11.65 1.51 0.89
C ASN A 43 -11.98 0.37 -0.09
N GLY A 44 -10.98 -0.49 -0.30
CA GLY A 44 -11.02 -1.60 -1.22
C GLY A 44 -11.92 -2.76 -0.79
N PRO A 45 -11.83 -3.89 -1.49
CA PRO A 45 -12.53 -5.12 -1.13
C PRO A 45 -12.18 -5.53 0.30
N ARG A 46 -13.19 -5.92 1.10
CA ARG A 46 -13.01 -6.27 2.53
C ARG A 46 -12.54 -5.11 3.41
N ALA A 47 -12.79 -3.86 3.00
CA ALA A 47 -12.67 -2.70 3.87
C ALA A 47 -13.91 -2.50 4.76
N SER A 48 -13.84 -1.54 5.69
CA SER A 48 -14.83 -1.24 6.71
C SER A 48 -16.08 -0.48 6.22
N LEU A 49 -16.32 -0.36 4.90
CA LEU A 49 -17.44 0.41 4.32
C LEU A 49 -18.82 0.06 4.90
N ALA A 50 -19.06 -1.18 5.30
CA ALA A 50 -20.38 -1.63 5.78
C ALA A 50 -20.60 -1.39 7.28
N ASN A 51 -19.56 -1.08 8.05
CA ASN A 51 -19.58 -1.14 9.52
C ASN A 51 -19.45 0.22 10.21
N GLY A 52 -19.71 1.33 9.51
CA GLY A 52 -19.68 2.65 10.09
C GLY A 52 -19.64 3.79 9.07
N THR A 53 -19.11 4.92 9.49
CA THR A 53 -18.94 6.08 8.62
C THR A 53 -17.71 5.90 7.73
N VAL A 54 -17.87 6.08 6.42
CA VAL A 54 -16.78 5.95 5.44
C VAL A 54 -15.65 6.95 5.65
N LEU A 55 -15.93 8.15 6.17
CA LEU A 55 -14.95 9.22 6.35
C LEU A 55 -13.81 8.83 7.30
N PRO A 56 -14.06 8.39 8.56
CA PRO A 56 -13.01 7.89 9.44
C PRO A 56 -12.17 6.76 8.81
N CYS A 57 -12.82 5.83 8.10
CA CYS A 57 -12.11 4.73 7.42
C CYS A 57 -11.13 5.26 6.37
N LEU A 58 -11.54 6.27 5.59
CA LEU A 58 -10.68 6.92 4.60
C LEU A 58 -9.56 7.71 5.27
N GLU A 59 -9.83 8.43 6.35
CA GLU A 59 -8.80 9.16 7.12
C GLU A 59 -7.71 8.21 7.62
N THR A 60 -8.10 7.08 8.23
CA THR A 60 -7.15 6.06 8.69
C THR A 60 -6.36 5.44 7.53
N HIS A 61 -7.01 5.13 6.41
CA HIS A 61 -6.30 4.63 5.22
C HIS A 61 -5.31 5.67 4.66
N ILE A 62 -5.68 6.95 4.61
CA ILE A 62 -4.81 8.02 4.14
C ILE A 62 -3.60 8.17 5.05
N GLU A 63 -3.81 8.22 6.37
CA GLU A 63 -2.73 8.27 7.36
C GLU A 63 -1.77 7.10 7.21
N TYR A 64 -2.30 5.90 6.96
CA TYR A 64 -1.48 4.72 6.70
C TYR A 64 -0.63 4.85 5.44
N VAL A 65 -1.22 5.27 4.32
CA VAL A 65 -0.49 5.46 3.06
C VAL A 65 0.58 6.55 3.20
N ILE A 66 0.29 7.63 3.93
CA ILE A 66 1.27 8.69 4.24
C ILE A 66 2.41 8.13 5.10
N ALA A 67 2.12 7.33 6.13
CA ALA A 67 3.15 6.70 6.95
C ALA A 67 4.04 5.76 6.13
N ALA A 68 3.44 4.95 5.24
CA ALA A 68 4.17 4.10 4.32
C ALA A 68 5.04 4.92 3.35
N ALA A 69 4.51 6.00 2.77
CA ALA A 69 5.26 6.89 1.87
C ALA A 69 6.46 7.55 2.58
N LYS A 70 6.27 8.05 3.81
CA LYS A 70 7.36 8.58 4.64
C LYS A 70 8.42 7.52 4.90
N LYS A 71 8.00 6.31 5.26
CA LYS A 71 8.91 5.18 5.47
C LYS A 71 9.72 4.87 4.21
N ILE A 72 9.08 4.84 3.04
CA ILE A 72 9.73 4.61 1.74
C ILE A 72 10.85 5.64 1.51
N GLN A 73 10.53 6.91 1.72
CA GLN A 73 11.46 8.02 1.51
C GLN A 73 12.61 8.01 2.51
N SER A 74 12.32 7.84 3.81
CA SER A 74 13.32 7.90 4.88
C SER A 74 14.24 6.69 4.90
N ASP A 75 13.75 5.49 4.60
CA ASP A 75 14.52 4.25 4.69
C ASP A 75 15.12 3.80 3.34
N ARG A 76 15.04 4.64 2.30
CA ARG A 76 15.55 4.31 0.95
C ARG A 76 14.97 2.99 0.42
N ILE A 77 13.69 2.77 0.67
CA ILE A 77 12.98 1.58 0.19
C ILE A 77 12.53 1.83 -1.25
N ARG A 78 12.76 0.86 -2.13
CA ARG A 78 12.31 0.90 -3.53
C ARG A 78 10.87 0.47 -3.68
N ALA A 79 10.48 -0.59 -2.99
CA ALA A 79 9.14 -1.13 -3.07
C ALA A 79 8.68 -1.77 -1.75
N ILE A 80 7.42 -1.53 -1.42
CA ILE A 80 6.68 -2.18 -0.34
C ILE A 80 5.59 -3.03 -0.97
N GLU A 81 5.53 -4.31 -0.59
CA GLU A 81 4.55 -5.26 -1.12
C GLU A 81 3.96 -6.09 0.01
N VAL A 82 2.63 -6.19 0.07
CA VAL A 82 1.96 -7.03 1.07
C VAL A 82 2.14 -8.51 0.73
N ARG A 83 2.30 -9.35 1.76
CA ARG A 83 2.50 -10.79 1.54
C ARG A 83 1.18 -11.48 1.14
N ARG A 84 1.23 -12.31 0.10
CA ARG A 84 0.07 -13.04 -0.42
C ARG A 84 -0.46 -14.06 0.58
N ASP A 85 0.41 -14.84 1.19
CA ASP A 85 0.08 -15.87 2.19
C ASP A 85 -0.74 -15.31 3.36
N ILE A 86 -0.34 -14.15 3.89
CA ILE A 86 -1.08 -13.53 5.00
C ILE A 86 -2.40 -12.92 4.52
N THR A 87 -2.43 -12.37 3.31
CA THR A 87 -3.67 -11.83 2.75
C THR A 87 -4.72 -12.93 2.54
N GLU A 88 -4.30 -14.12 2.14
CA GLU A 88 -5.16 -15.30 2.00
C GLU A 88 -5.58 -15.86 3.36
N GLN A 89 -4.68 -15.91 4.35
CA GLN A 89 -5.00 -16.31 5.72
C GLN A 89 -6.02 -15.36 6.35
N LEU A 90 -5.80 -14.05 6.21
CA LEU A 90 -6.77 -13.04 6.61
C LEU A 90 -8.09 -13.31 5.93
N GLY A 91 -8.11 -13.44 4.61
CA GLY A 91 -9.33 -13.74 3.86
C GLY A 91 -10.09 -14.97 4.35
N SER A 92 -9.38 -16.03 4.73
CA SER A 92 -9.96 -17.25 5.29
C SER A 92 -10.54 -17.04 6.68
N TYR A 93 -9.90 -16.22 7.51
CA TYR A 93 -10.40 -15.82 8.82
C TYR A 93 -11.67 -14.97 8.69
N ILE A 94 -11.69 -14.03 7.73
CA ILE A 94 -12.87 -13.20 7.40
C ILE A 94 -14.05 -14.09 6.99
N ASP A 95 -13.82 -15.03 6.07
CA ASP A 95 -14.84 -15.93 5.58
C ASP A 95 -15.44 -16.77 6.73
N LYS A 96 -14.60 -17.34 7.60
CA LYS A 96 -15.05 -18.10 8.79
C LYS A 96 -15.83 -17.25 9.79
N TRP A 97 -15.38 -16.03 10.06
CA TRP A 97 -16.08 -15.13 10.98
C TRP A 97 -17.49 -14.82 10.45
N HIS A 98 -17.62 -14.65 9.15
CA HIS A 98 -18.89 -14.34 8.50
C HIS A 98 -19.88 -15.49 8.46
N GLU A 99 -19.47 -16.75 8.60
CA GLU A 99 -20.37 -17.92 8.63
C GLU A 99 -21.50 -17.75 9.65
N GLY A 100 -21.20 -17.15 10.81
CA GLY A 100 -22.19 -16.88 11.87
C GLY A 100 -22.85 -15.49 11.81
N SER A 101 -22.56 -14.68 10.80
CA SER A 101 -23.00 -13.28 10.72
C SER A 101 -24.25 -13.11 9.87
N VAL A 102 -24.99 -12.01 10.06
CA VAL A 102 -26.15 -11.66 9.19
C VAL A 102 -25.75 -11.43 7.73
N TRP A 103 -24.47 -11.18 7.46
CA TRP A 103 -23.96 -10.88 6.12
C TRP A 103 -23.98 -12.09 5.17
N THR A 104 -24.08 -13.32 5.70
CA THR A 104 -24.18 -14.57 4.93
C THR A 104 -25.62 -15.08 4.77
N ALA A 105 -26.63 -14.35 5.27
CA ALA A 105 -28.05 -14.72 5.09
C ALA A 105 -28.43 -14.88 3.60
N ASP A 106 -29.45 -15.69 3.27
CA ASP A 106 -29.95 -15.89 1.89
C ASP A 106 -30.66 -14.63 1.34
N CYS A 107 -29.86 -13.61 1.05
CA CYS A 107 -30.26 -12.38 0.41
C CYS A 107 -29.27 -12.04 -0.70
N ARG A 108 -29.72 -11.37 -1.76
CA ARG A 108 -28.80 -10.83 -2.76
C ARG A 108 -28.36 -9.45 -2.31
N SER A 109 -27.05 -9.20 -2.26
CA SER A 109 -26.53 -7.88 -1.91
C SER A 109 -25.30 -7.52 -2.72
N TRP A 110 -25.05 -6.22 -2.82
CA TRP A 110 -23.81 -5.69 -3.40
C TRP A 110 -22.56 -6.23 -2.69
N TYR A 111 -22.62 -6.42 -1.37
CA TYR A 111 -21.52 -6.96 -0.55
C TYR A 111 -21.15 -8.41 -0.88
N LYS A 112 -22.04 -9.14 -1.58
CA LYS A 112 -21.85 -10.50 -2.06
C LYS A 112 -21.68 -10.55 -3.58
N ASN A 113 -21.17 -9.47 -4.18
CA ASN A 113 -21.03 -9.32 -5.62
C ASN A 113 -22.35 -9.60 -6.37
N ASN A 114 -23.48 -9.17 -5.80
CA ASN A 114 -24.83 -9.40 -6.32
C ASN A 114 -25.22 -10.89 -6.46
N THR A 115 -24.63 -11.75 -5.65
CA THR A 115 -25.00 -13.17 -5.53
C THR A 115 -25.64 -13.46 -4.17
N LYS A 116 -26.33 -14.60 -4.05
CA LYS A 116 -26.95 -15.04 -2.78
C LYS A 116 -25.93 -15.68 -1.83
N ASP A 117 -25.02 -16.48 -2.39
CA ASP A 117 -24.02 -17.23 -1.62
C ASP A 117 -22.61 -16.62 -1.69
N GLY A 118 -22.51 -15.37 -2.13
CA GLY A 118 -21.24 -14.66 -2.26
C GLY A 118 -20.59 -14.40 -0.91
N ARG A 119 -19.26 -14.35 -0.92
CA ARG A 119 -18.48 -14.03 0.28
C ARG A 119 -18.68 -12.55 0.64
N PRO A 120 -18.85 -12.17 1.91
CA PRO A 120 -18.93 -10.76 2.28
C PRO A 120 -17.60 -10.03 2.05
N LEU A 121 -17.69 -8.82 1.50
CA LEU A 121 -16.57 -7.93 1.22
C LEU A 121 -16.34 -6.89 2.33
N CYS A 122 -16.53 -7.23 3.61
CA CYS A 122 -16.35 -6.29 4.73
C CYS A 122 -15.52 -6.89 5.89
N TRP A 123 -14.86 -6.05 6.71
CA TRP A 123 -13.95 -6.49 7.78
C TRP A 123 -13.73 -5.49 8.94
N VAL A 124 -13.00 -5.92 9.99
CA VAL A 124 -12.51 -5.18 11.19
C VAL A 124 -11.02 -5.42 11.51
N ASP A 125 -10.25 -4.36 11.81
CA ASP A 125 -8.79 -4.20 11.53
C ASP A 125 -7.74 -4.99 12.35
N LEU A 126 -6.53 -5.22 11.74
CA LEU A 126 -5.23 -5.55 12.38
C LEU A 126 -4.02 -5.36 11.40
N TRP A 127 -2.78 -5.05 11.84
CA TRP A 127 -1.61 -4.68 10.99
C TRP A 127 -0.34 -5.57 11.18
N GLU A 128 0.66 -5.48 10.25
CA GLU A 128 2.10 -5.97 10.31
C GLU A 128 2.69 -6.89 9.18
N HIS A 129 2.13 -6.95 7.95
CA HIS A 129 2.50 -8.02 6.99
C HIS A 129 3.04 -7.59 5.60
N TYR A 130 4.20 -6.91 5.57
CA TYR A 130 4.82 -6.44 4.32
C TYR A 130 6.23 -6.98 4.08
N ASN A 131 6.58 -7.14 2.80
CA ASN A 131 7.92 -7.36 2.29
C ASN A 131 8.50 -6.04 1.79
N PHE A 132 9.75 -5.75 2.16
CA PHE A 132 10.47 -4.55 1.75
C PHE A 132 11.56 -4.90 0.73
N ARG A 133 11.64 -4.13 -0.35
CA ARG A 133 12.73 -4.16 -1.32
C ARG A 133 13.48 -2.83 -1.25
N TYR A 134 14.74 -2.85 -0.84
CA TYR A 134 15.57 -1.66 -0.67
C TYR A 134 16.20 -1.20 -2.00
N ILE A 135 16.57 0.07 -2.09
CA ILE A 135 17.33 0.61 -3.23
C ILE A 135 18.78 0.11 -3.20
N ASP A 136 19.37 0.08 -2.00
CA ASP A 136 20.74 -0.35 -1.76
C ASP A 136 20.77 -1.83 -1.32
N ASP A 137 21.88 -2.52 -1.58
CA ASP A 137 22.10 -3.90 -1.11
C ASP A 137 22.18 -3.97 0.44
N ASN A 138 22.58 -2.88 1.08
CA ASN A 138 22.63 -2.77 2.53
C ASN A 138 21.32 -2.13 3.06
N PRO A 139 20.49 -2.87 3.83
CA PRO A 139 19.24 -2.34 4.38
C PRO A 139 19.45 -1.21 5.40
N TRP A 140 20.68 -0.98 5.87
CA TRP A 140 21.04 0.12 6.77
C TRP A 140 21.58 1.36 6.05
N ALA A 141 21.62 1.35 4.71
CA ALA A 141 22.17 2.45 3.92
C ALA A 141 21.47 3.80 4.18
N PHE A 142 20.21 3.77 4.64
CA PHE A 142 19.46 4.96 5.02
C PHE A 142 20.02 5.72 6.22
N LEU A 143 20.81 5.06 7.08
CA LEU A 143 21.53 5.74 8.16
C LEU A 143 22.64 6.65 7.63
N GLY A 144 23.05 6.46 6.37
CA GLY A 144 24.16 7.17 5.75
C GLY A 144 25.52 6.80 6.36
N SER A 145 26.57 7.40 5.82
CA SER A 145 27.94 7.27 6.33
C SER A 145 28.31 8.37 7.34
N GLY A 146 27.35 9.23 7.70
CA GLY A 146 27.59 10.46 8.46
C GLY A 146 28.35 11.55 7.71
N ARG A 147 28.65 11.34 6.41
CA ARG A 147 29.37 12.28 5.55
C ARG A 147 28.46 12.88 4.50
N THR A 148 28.69 14.14 4.19
CA THR A 148 28.00 14.85 3.09
C THR A 148 28.51 14.38 1.73
N LYS A 149 27.74 14.65 0.67
CA LYS A 149 28.12 14.31 -0.71
C LYS A 149 29.47 14.96 -1.09
N GLY A 150 29.67 16.22 -0.72
CA GLY A 150 30.94 16.93 -0.95
C GLY A 150 32.14 16.27 -0.27
N GLU A 151 31.98 15.75 0.95
CA GLU A 151 33.05 15.03 1.66
C GLU A 151 33.41 13.72 0.96
N MET A 152 32.40 13.02 0.42
CA MET A 152 32.59 11.76 -0.29
C MET A 152 33.26 11.97 -1.66
N GLU A 153 32.90 13.05 -2.36
CA GLU A 153 33.41 13.39 -3.69
C GLU A 153 34.71 14.21 -3.66
N SER A 154 35.17 14.60 -2.46
CA SER A 154 36.26 15.56 -2.27
C SER A 154 36.01 16.90 -3.00
N ASP A 155 34.74 17.26 -3.16
CA ASP A 155 34.30 18.51 -3.78
C ASP A 155 34.10 19.57 -2.69
N PHE A 156 35.07 20.47 -2.59
CA PHE A 156 35.09 21.52 -1.58
C PHE A 156 33.92 22.50 -1.72
N GLU A 157 33.50 22.82 -2.94
CA GLU A 157 32.39 23.75 -3.18
C GLU A 157 31.05 23.12 -2.74
N ALA A 158 30.92 21.80 -2.87
CA ALA A 158 29.75 21.05 -2.41
C ALA A 158 29.71 20.83 -0.88
N LEU A 159 30.79 21.09 -0.14
CA LEU A 159 30.81 21.00 1.33
C LEU A 159 30.03 22.13 1.99
N THR A 160 30.12 23.32 1.40
CA THR A 160 29.52 24.54 1.94
C THR A 160 28.72 25.26 0.86
N PRO A 161 27.66 24.64 0.30
CA PRO A 161 26.88 25.23 -0.80
C PRO A 161 26.18 26.53 -0.40
N TYR A 162 26.09 26.80 0.91
CA TYR A 162 25.56 28.03 1.49
C TYR A 162 26.63 29.12 1.69
N ILE A 163 27.94 28.79 1.67
CA ILE A 163 29.04 29.77 1.69
C ILE A 163 29.34 30.12 0.24
N ARG A 164 28.98 31.33 -0.17
CA ARG A 164 29.24 31.81 -1.52
C ARG A 164 30.59 32.51 -1.56
N ASN A 165 31.41 32.16 -2.54
CA ASN A 165 32.65 32.88 -2.83
C ASN A 165 32.42 34.20 -3.60
N ALA A 166 31.21 34.40 -4.15
CA ALA A 166 30.77 35.63 -4.78
C ALA A 166 29.23 35.73 -4.78
N ASP A 167 28.70 36.95 -4.79
CA ASP A 167 27.25 37.16 -4.97
C ASP A 167 26.86 36.95 -6.43
N VAL A 168 26.02 35.94 -6.66
CA VAL A 168 25.36 35.67 -7.94
C VAL A 168 23.84 35.67 -7.73
N THR A 169 23.11 36.19 -8.71
CA THR A 169 21.64 36.07 -8.77
C THR A 169 21.23 34.61 -8.80
N TRP A 170 20.35 34.19 -7.89
CA TRP A 170 19.82 32.83 -7.87
C TRP A 170 18.54 32.75 -8.69
N ASP A 171 18.38 31.63 -9.41
CA ASP A 171 17.09 31.22 -9.97
C ASP A 171 16.47 30.20 -9.03
N ILE A 172 15.19 30.40 -8.71
CA ILE A 172 14.39 29.40 -8.00
C ILE A 172 13.89 28.43 -9.06
N VAL A 173 14.53 27.25 -9.13
CA VAL A 173 14.06 26.12 -9.96
C VAL A 173 12.96 25.37 -9.22
#